data_AF-A0A3B1ALM4-F1
#
_entry.id   AF-A0A3B1ALM4-F1
#
_cell.length_a   1.000
_cell.length_b   1.000
_cell.length_c   1.000
_cell.angle_alpha   90.00
_cell.angle_beta   90.00
_cell.angle_gamma   90.00
#
_symmetry.space_group_name_H-M   'P 1'
#
loop_
_entity.id
_entity.type
_entity.pdbx_description
1 polymer ?
#
loop_
_entity_poly.entity_id
_entity_poly.type
_entity_poly.pdbx_seq_one_letter_code
_entity_poly.pdbx_strand_id
1 'polypeptide(L)'
;MQSKKQIRASVRHVLALLSSKEQQINFQQQSPSANVALELLCLWFNELYNPGSQLFSRSFSNSELTAIQEFNHYYNLRKGKLPESIEELHQDQDWDVIVQESKRVLSIIDKDDE
;
A
#
# COMPACT_ATOMS: atom_id res chain seq x y z
N MET A 1 13.73 5.67 16.17
CA MET A 1 12.27 5.96 16.21
C MET A 1 11.92 6.67 14.92
N GLN A 2 10.94 6.17 14.14
CA GLN A 2 10.53 6.87 12.92
C GLN A 2 9.97 8.26 13.27
N SER A 3 10.14 9.24 12.39
CA SER A 3 9.51 10.56 12.47
C SER A 3 8.22 10.58 11.64
N LYS A 4 7.38 11.62 11.84
CA LYS A 4 6.17 11.81 11.03
C LYS A 4 6.46 11.84 9.53
N LYS A 5 7.54 12.54 9.14
CA LYS A 5 7.98 12.63 7.75
C LYS A 5 8.37 11.27 7.18
N GLN A 6 9.03 10.42 7.98
CA GLN A 6 9.43 9.07 7.56
C GLN A 6 8.21 8.15 7.40
N ILE A 7 7.23 8.22 8.31
CA ILE A 7 5.97 7.45 8.18
C ILE A 7 5.24 7.85 6.91
N ARG A 8 5.07 9.16 6.69
CA ARG A 8 4.40 9.69 5.49
C ARG A 8 5.10 9.23 4.21
N ALA A 9 6.43 9.37 4.15
CA ALA A 9 7.22 8.91 3.00
C ALA A 9 7.10 7.40 2.77
N SER A 10 7.07 6.60 3.85
CA SER A 10 6.92 5.14 3.76
C SER A 10 5.54 4.75 3.23
N VAL A 11 4.47 5.41 3.71
CA VAL A 11 3.10 5.20 3.21
C VAL A 11 3.00 5.57 1.74
N ARG A 12 3.50 6.74 1.34
CA ARG A 12 3.54 7.15 -0.07
C ARG A 12 4.30 6.15 -0.93
N HIS A 13 5.46 5.69 -0.46
CA HIS A 13 6.29 4.72 -1.19
C HIS A 13 5.55 3.39 -1.43
N VAL A 14 4.94 2.82 -0.39
CA VAL A 14 4.19 1.56 -0.53
C VAL A 14 2.94 1.75 -1.39
N LEU A 15 2.21 2.86 -1.23
CA LEU A 15 1.06 3.15 -2.11
C LEU A 15 1.48 3.30 -3.57
N ALA A 16 2.62 3.95 -3.85
CA ALA A 16 3.18 4.05 -5.19
C ALA A 16 3.50 2.65 -5.77
N LEU A 17 4.14 1.79 -4.98
CA LEU A 17 4.42 0.42 -5.37
C LEU A 17 3.13 -0.38 -5.65
N LEU A 18 2.15 -0.33 -4.75
CA LEU A 18 0.85 -1.00 -4.94
C LEU A 18 0.07 -0.44 -6.13
N SER A 19 0.28 0.82 -6.48
CA SER A 19 -0.40 1.50 -7.59
C SER A 19 0.14 1.18 -8.99
N SER A 20 1.29 0.49 -9.10
CA SER A 20 1.94 0.25 -10.39
C SER A 20 2.39 -1.20 -10.56
N LYS A 21 1.75 -1.90 -11.49
CA LYS A 21 2.16 -3.24 -11.92
C LYS A 21 3.62 -3.27 -12.40
N GLU A 22 4.06 -2.22 -13.09
CA GLU A 22 5.46 -2.09 -13.53
C GLU A 22 6.42 -2.01 -12.34
N GLN A 23 6.11 -1.22 -11.32
CA GLN A 23 6.94 -1.14 -10.11
C GLN A 23 6.96 -2.46 -9.35
N GLN A 24 5.85 -3.20 -9.33
CA GLN A 24 5.76 -4.54 -8.71
C GLN A 24 6.64 -5.57 -9.44
N ILE A 25 6.66 -5.53 -10.77
CA ILE A 25 7.57 -6.36 -11.58
C ILE A 25 9.04 -5.98 -11.30
N ASN A 26 9.35 -4.69 -11.28
CA ASN A 26 10.70 -4.22 -10.97
C ASN A 26 11.13 -4.64 -9.55
N PHE A 27 10.21 -4.64 -8.59
CA PHE A 27 10.46 -5.11 -7.24
C PHE A 27 10.76 -6.63 -7.21
N GLN A 28 10.04 -7.44 -7.99
CA GLN A 28 10.35 -8.87 -8.17
C GLN A 28 11.73 -9.10 -8.80
N GLN A 29 12.12 -8.29 -9.78
CA GLN A 29 13.44 -8.40 -10.42
C GLN A 29 14.59 -8.09 -9.45
N GLN A 30 14.37 -7.21 -8.47
CA GLN A 30 15.35 -6.89 -7.44
C GLN A 30 15.50 -7.99 -6.39
N SER A 31 14.51 -8.88 -6.26
CA SER A 31 14.55 -10.03 -5.34
C SER A 31 13.86 -11.26 -5.97
N PRO A 32 14.49 -11.93 -6.95
CA PRO A 32 13.85 -12.98 -7.75
C PRO A 32 13.38 -14.21 -6.95
N SER A 33 13.97 -14.46 -5.78
CA SER A 33 13.59 -15.57 -4.91
C SER A 33 12.50 -15.24 -3.89
N ALA A 34 12.11 -13.95 -3.79
CA ALA A 34 11.06 -13.53 -2.87
C ALA A 34 9.67 -13.76 -3.49
N ASN A 35 8.70 -14.14 -2.67
CA ASN A 35 7.29 -14.13 -3.06
C ASN A 35 6.79 -12.68 -2.98
N VAL A 36 6.86 -11.96 -4.10
CA VAL A 36 6.48 -10.53 -4.09
C VAL A 36 5.01 -10.30 -3.78
N ALA A 37 4.11 -11.18 -4.19
CA ALA A 37 2.69 -11.03 -3.84
C ALA A 37 2.48 -11.01 -2.32
N LEU A 38 3.17 -11.89 -1.60
CA LEU A 38 3.18 -11.91 -0.14
C LEU A 38 3.91 -10.70 0.46
N GLU A 39 5.05 -10.31 -0.10
CA GLU A 39 5.79 -9.12 0.39
C GLU A 39 4.95 -7.85 0.30
N LEU A 40 4.18 -7.65 -0.78
CA LEU A 40 3.29 -6.49 -0.92
C LEU A 40 2.20 -6.45 0.16
N LEU A 41 1.71 -7.62 0.60
CA LEU A 41 0.80 -7.74 1.73
C LEU A 41 1.49 -7.41 3.04
N CYS A 42 2.67 -7.99 3.30
CA CYS A 42 3.44 -7.78 4.52
C CYS A 42 3.84 -6.31 4.68
N LEU A 43 4.32 -5.67 3.63
CA LEU A 43 4.68 -4.25 3.63
C LEU A 43 3.52 -3.38 4.12
N TRP A 44 2.28 -3.65 3.68
CA TRP A 44 1.13 -2.89 4.13
C TRP A 44 0.66 -3.29 5.53
N PHE A 45 0.34 -4.57 5.74
CA PHE A 45 -0.38 -5.04 6.93
C PHE A 45 0.49 -5.30 8.14
N ASN A 46 1.77 -5.63 7.95
CA ASN A 46 2.68 -5.99 9.04
C ASN A 46 3.61 -4.82 9.39
N GLU A 47 4.12 -4.11 8.38
CA GLU A 47 5.18 -3.12 8.58
C GLU A 47 4.66 -1.68 8.68
N LEU A 48 3.62 -1.32 7.92
CA LEU A 48 3.29 0.08 7.67
C LEU A 48 2.01 0.58 8.33
N TYR A 49 0.87 -0.09 8.09
CA TYR A 49 -0.43 0.40 8.53
C TYR A 49 -0.63 0.16 10.04
N ASN A 50 -0.54 1.24 10.83
CA ASN A 50 -0.70 1.16 12.28
C ASN A 50 -1.60 2.28 12.81
N PRO A 51 -2.94 2.15 12.69
CA PRO A 51 -3.89 3.18 13.10
C PRO A 51 -3.95 3.39 14.63
N GLY A 52 -3.45 2.43 15.42
CA GLY A 52 -3.34 2.55 16.88
C GLY A 52 -2.15 3.41 17.34
N SER A 53 -1.18 3.66 16.46
CA SER A 53 -0.03 4.51 16.77
C SER A 53 -0.43 5.99 16.69
N GLN A 54 -0.31 6.70 17.81
CA GLN A 54 -0.50 8.16 17.83
C GLN A 54 0.42 8.89 16.83
N LEU A 55 1.63 8.34 16.62
CA LEU A 55 2.58 8.93 15.70
C LEU A 55 2.13 8.76 14.25
N PHE A 56 1.60 7.59 13.90
CA PHE A 56 1.01 7.34 12.59
C PHE A 56 -0.15 8.31 12.33
N SER A 57 -1.14 8.37 13.23
CA SER A 57 -2.31 9.23 13.05
C SER A 57 -1.95 10.71 12.96
N ARG A 58 -0.92 11.16 13.68
CA ARG A 58 -0.44 12.56 13.62
C ARG A 58 0.44 12.87 12.40
N SER A 59 0.72 11.91 11.53
CA SER A 59 1.51 12.07 10.30
C SER A 59 0.67 12.44 9.08
N PHE A 60 -0.66 12.41 9.22
CA PHE A 60 -1.62 12.61 8.13
C PHE A 60 -2.74 13.56 8.57
N SER A 61 -3.38 14.19 7.61
CA SER A 61 -4.61 14.97 7.79
C SER A 61 -5.82 14.05 8.03
N ASN A 62 -6.95 14.60 8.47
CA ASN A 62 -8.16 13.80 8.69
C ASN A 62 -8.71 13.20 7.37
N SER A 63 -8.60 13.92 6.25
CA SER A 63 -8.99 13.44 4.92
C SER A 63 -8.12 12.27 4.48
N GLU A 64 -6.81 12.40 4.65
CA GLU A 64 -5.86 11.33 4.34
C GLU A 64 -6.08 10.10 5.22
N LEU A 65 -6.26 10.26 6.53
CA LEU A 65 -6.55 9.15 7.43
C LEU A 65 -7.82 8.41 7.04
N THR A 66 -8.86 9.14 6.65
CA THR A 66 -10.11 8.54 6.17
C THR A 66 -9.86 7.71 4.92
N ALA A 67 -9.15 8.26 3.94
CA ALA A 67 -8.82 7.55 2.70
C ALA A 67 -7.92 6.30 2.93
N ILE A 68 -6.92 6.42 3.81
CA ILE A 68 -6.04 5.31 4.20
C ILE A 68 -6.84 4.21 4.90
N GLN A 69 -7.78 4.56 5.79
CA GLN A 69 -8.63 3.60 6.49
C GLN A 69 -9.58 2.86 5.54
N GLU A 70 -10.23 3.59 4.62
CA GLU A 70 -11.07 3.00 3.56
C GLU A 70 -10.27 2.02 2.70
N PHE A 71 -9.10 2.44 2.24
CA PHE A 71 -8.21 1.57 1.46
C PHE A 71 -7.81 0.31 2.23
N ASN A 72 -7.38 0.47 3.49
CA ASN A 72 -7.05 -0.67 4.33
C ASN A 72 -8.26 -1.63 4.49
N HIS A 73 -9.46 -1.09 4.66
CA HIS A 73 -10.68 -1.90 4.73
C HIS A 73 -10.89 -2.70 3.44
N TYR A 74 -10.82 -2.04 2.28
CA TYR A 74 -10.96 -2.69 0.98
C TYR A 74 -9.92 -3.78 0.73
N TYR A 75 -8.66 -3.51 1.07
CA TYR A 75 -7.56 -4.45 0.91
C TYR A 75 -7.71 -5.64 1.88
N ASN A 76 -8.08 -5.38 3.13
CA ASN A 76 -8.24 -6.42 4.15
C ASN A 76 -9.38 -7.40 3.82
N LEU A 77 -10.45 -6.95 3.16
CA LEU A 77 -11.54 -7.83 2.71
C LEU A 77 -11.13 -8.81 1.60
N ARG A 78 -10.08 -8.48 0.84
CA ARG A 78 -9.64 -9.23 -0.35
C ARG A 78 -8.41 -10.08 -0.11
N LYS A 79 -7.54 -9.68 0.83
CA LYS A 79 -6.22 -10.30 1.03
C LYS A 79 -6.21 -11.82 1.19
N GLY A 80 -7.28 -12.41 1.75
CA GLY A 80 -7.39 -13.86 1.95
C GLY A 80 -7.73 -14.66 0.68
N LYS A 81 -7.96 -13.99 -0.45
CA LYS A 81 -8.31 -14.60 -1.75
C LYS A 81 -7.31 -14.27 -2.85
N LEU A 82 -6.32 -13.43 -2.56
CA LEU A 82 -5.37 -12.98 -3.57
C LEU A 82 -4.42 -14.13 -3.94
N PRO A 83 -4.01 -14.23 -5.22
CA PRO A 83 -2.99 -15.18 -5.65
C PRO A 83 -1.63 -14.95 -4.98
N GLU A 84 -0.81 -16.01 -4.98
CA GLU A 84 0.51 -16.00 -4.33
C GLU A 84 1.66 -15.71 -5.31
N SER A 85 1.39 -15.53 -6.59
CA SER A 85 2.39 -15.13 -7.60
C SER A 85 2.06 -13.76 -8.18
N ILE A 86 3.09 -13.00 -8.59
CA ILE A 86 2.86 -11.67 -9.15
C ILE A 86 2.12 -11.74 -10.49
N GLU A 87 2.37 -12.79 -11.28
CA GLU A 87 1.75 -13.04 -12.57
C GLU A 87 0.24 -13.28 -12.43
N GLU A 88 -0.17 -14.14 -11.50
CA GLU A 88 -1.59 -14.40 -11.24
C GLU A 88 -2.24 -13.19 -10.57
N LEU A 89 -1.54 -12.53 -9.64
CA LEU A 89 -2.02 -11.32 -8.99
C LEU A 89 -2.33 -10.22 -10.01
N HIS A 90 -1.53 -10.09 -11.07
CA HIS A 90 -1.77 -9.12 -12.14
C HIS A 90 -2.93 -9.46 -13.07
N GLN A 91 -3.43 -10.69 -13.03
CA GLN A 91 -4.64 -11.12 -13.75
C GLN A 91 -5.89 -11.07 -12.86
N ASP A 92 -5.73 -10.86 -11.56
CA ASP A 92 -6.81 -10.86 -10.58
C ASP A 92 -7.57 -9.52 -10.56
N GLN A 93 -8.90 -9.62 -10.60
CA GLN A 93 -9.78 -8.43 -10.63
C GLN A 93 -9.81 -7.70 -9.29
N ASP A 94 -9.71 -8.44 -8.17
CA ASP A 94 -9.65 -7.85 -6.85
C ASP A 94 -8.33 -7.08 -6.65
N TRP A 95 -7.23 -7.56 -7.24
CA TRP A 95 -5.97 -6.82 -7.30
C TRP A 95 -6.05 -5.55 -8.14
N ASP A 96 -6.71 -5.59 -9.30
CA ASP A 96 -6.90 -4.38 -10.11
C ASP A 96 -7.63 -3.29 -9.33
N VAL A 97 -8.63 -3.65 -8.52
CA VAL A 97 -9.31 -2.71 -7.62
C VAL A 97 -8.34 -2.16 -6.56
N ILE A 98 -7.50 -3.00 -5.96
CA ILE A 98 -6.47 -2.56 -4.99
C ILE A 98 -5.48 -1.59 -5.64
N VAL A 99 -5.05 -1.85 -6.87
CA VAL A 99 -4.17 -0.95 -7.64
C VAL A 99 -4.82 0.41 -7.86
N GLN A 100 -6.10 0.45 -8.26
CA GLN A 100 -6.82 1.71 -8.49
C GLN A 100 -7.07 2.48 -7.19
N GLU A 101 -7.47 1.80 -6.11
CA GLU A 101 -7.65 2.45 -4.81
C GLU A 101 -6.31 2.97 -4.26
N SER A 102 -5.20 2.25 -4.48
CA SER A 102 -3.86 2.73 -4.12
C SER A 102 -3.51 4.04 -4.84
N LYS A 103 -3.82 4.14 -6.14
CA LYS A 103 -3.66 5.40 -6.92
C LYS A 103 -4.50 6.53 -6.33
N ARG A 104 -5.76 6.24 -6.00
CA ARG A 104 -6.68 7.23 -5.42
C ARG A 104 -6.13 7.79 -4.11
N VAL A 105 -5.74 6.92 -3.17
CA VAL A 105 -5.20 7.36 -1.87
C VAL A 105 -3.88 8.10 -2.05
N LEU A 106 -2.98 7.62 -2.91
CA LEU A 106 -1.72 8.32 -3.21
C LEU A 106 -1.99 9.74 -3.71
N SER A 107 -2.95 9.93 -4.61
CA SER A 107 -3.32 11.25 -5.12
C SER A 107 -3.89 12.20 -4.06
N ILE A 108 -4.51 11.67 -3.00
CA ILE A 108 -5.02 12.47 -1.88
C ILE A 108 -3.83 12.92 -1.02
N ILE A 109 -2.91 12.01 -0.72
CA ILE A 109 -1.71 12.32 0.06
C ILE A 109 -0.81 13.34 -0.67
N ASP A 110 -0.66 13.20 -1.99
CA ASP A 110 0.18 14.09 -2.79
C ASP A 110 -0.38 15.51 -2.89
N LYS A 111 -1.71 15.68 -2.85
CA LYS A 111 -2.36 17.01 -2.88
C LYS A 111 -2.20 17.80 -1.60
N ASP A 112 -2.18 17.11 -0.46
CA ASP A 112 -1.99 17.75 0.85
C ASP A 112 -0.50 18.08 1.12
N ASP A 113 0.42 17.69 0.21
CA ASP A 113 1.85 18.05 0.24
C ASP A 113 2.19 19.36 -0.54
N GLU A 114 1.22 19.94 -1.27
CA GLU A 114 1.34 21.23 -2.00
C GLU A 114 0.90 22.44 -1.16
#